data_AF-A0A538GMB1-F1
#
_entry.id   AF-A0A538GMB1-F1
#
_cell.length_a   1.000
_cell.length_b   1.000
_cell.length_c   1.000
_cell.angle_alpha   90.00
_cell.angle_beta   90.00
_cell.angle_gamma   90.00
#
_symmetry.space_group_name_H-M   'P 1'
#
loop_
_entity.id
_entity.type
_entity.pdbx_description
1 polymer ?
#
loop_
_entity_poly.entity_id
_entity_poly.type
_entity_poly.pdbx_seq_one_letter_code
_entity_poly.pdbx_strand_id
1 'polypeptide(L)' 'MVTLLLAALDQTIVATALPKVVSDLGGISQYSWVFTAYMLGSTVTVPLYGKLGDAHGRKPL' A
#
# COMPACT_ATOMS: atom_id res chain seq x y z
N MET A 1 -9.09 -14.32 7.76
CA MET A 1 -7.88 -14.98 7.21
C MET A 1 -7.66 -14.66 5.73
N VAL A 2 -8.71 -14.58 4.90
CA VAL A 2 -8.59 -14.16 3.48
C VAL A 2 -8.01 -12.74 3.32
N THR A 3 -8.30 -11.82 4.24
CA THR A 3 -7.73 -10.46 4.25
C THR A 3 -6.22 -10.44 4.43
N LEU A 4 -5.67 -11.33 5.28
CA LEU A 4 -4.23 -11.48 5.46
C LEU A 4 -3.56 -12.09 4.22
N LEU A 5 -4.22 -13.06 3.58
CA LEU A 5 -3.75 -13.62 2.31
C LEU A 5 -3.68 -12.55 1.22
N LEU A 6 -4.73 -11.73 1.09
CA LEU A 6 -4.77 -10.65 0.12
C LEU A 6 -3.67 -9.61 0.38
N ALA A 7 -3.42 -9.26 1.64
CA ALA A 7 -2.33 -8.35 2.01
C ALA A 7 -0.94 -8.91 1.66
N ALA A 8 -0.73 -10.22 1.85
CA ALA A 8 0.52 -10.88 1.45
C ALA A 8 0.70 -10.92 -0.08
N LEU A 9 -0.39 -11.11 -0.82
CA LEU A 9 -0.38 -11.07 -2.28
C LEU A 9 0.00 -9.67 -2.81
N ASP A 10 -0.52 -8.61 -2.20
CA ASP A 10 -0.23 -7.22 -2.60
C ASP A 10 1.28 -6.93 -2.58
N GLN A 11 1.96 -7.29 -1.47
CA GLN A 11 3.42 -7.17 -1.33
C GLN A 11 4.18 -7.95 -2.42
N THR A 12 3.67 -9.13 -2.80
CA THR A 12 4.30 -9.98 -3.82
C THR A 12 4.17 -9.37 -5.23
N ILE A 13 3.01 -8.78 -5.52
CA ILE A 13 2.77 -8.06 -6.78
C ILE A 13 3.68 -6.84 -6.87
N VAL A 14 3.76 -6.04 -5.81
CA VAL A 14 4.63 -4.86 -5.77
C VAL A 14 6.08 -5.24 -5.99
N ALA A 15 6.58 -6.30 -5.33
CA ALA A 15 7.96 -6.76 -5.49
C ALA A 15 8.32 -7.14 -6.94
N THR A 16 7.38 -7.75 -7.67
CA THR A 16 7.61 -8.16 -9.08
C THR A 16 7.45 -7.01 -10.07
N ALA A 17 6.57 -6.05 -9.78
CA ALA A 17 6.35 -4.87 -10.62
C ALA A 17 7.39 -3.75 -10.39
N LEU A 18 8.07 -3.76 -9.24
CA LEU A 18 8.99 -2.69 -8.81
C LEU A 18 10.07 -2.33 -9.84
N PRO A 19 10.75 -3.28 -10.51
CA PRO A 19 11.77 -2.93 -11.51
C PRO A 19 11.21 -2.17 -12.72
N LYS A 20 9.98 -2.49 -13.14
CA LYS A 20 9.29 -1.82 -14.25
C LYS A 20 8.91 -0.39 -13.85
N VAL A 21 8.30 -0.23 -12.67
CA VAL A 21 7.89 1.07 -12.13
C VAL A 21 9.09 2.01 -11.96
N VAL A 22 10.20 1.50 -11.43
CA VAL A 22 11.42 2.29 -11.25
C VAL A 22 12.06 2.65 -12.60
N SER A 23 12.01 1.74 -13.59
CA SER A 23 12.44 2.04 -14.95
C SER A 23 11.64 3.19 -15.57
N ASP A 24 10.32 3.20 -15.38
CA ASP A 24 9.43 4.23 -15.92
C ASP A 24 9.57 5.59 -15.18
N LEU A 25 10.01 5.57 -13.91
CA LEU A 25 10.19 6.76 -13.06
C LEU A 25 11.56 7.44 -13.18
N GLY A 26 12.46 6.96 -14.04
CA GLY A 26 13.79 7.56 -14.27
C GLY A 26 14.98 6.74 -13.77
N GLY A 27 14.79 5.45 -13.51
CA GLY A 27 15.86 4.48 -13.23
C GLY A 27 16.14 4.23 -11.75
N ILE A 28 17.17 3.41 -11.47
CA ILE A 28 17.50 2.86 -10.14
C ILE A 28 17.65 3.93 -9.04
N SER A 29 17.95 5.19 -9.38
CA SER A 29 18.00 6.29 -8.41
C SER A 29 16.67 6.48 -7.66
N GLN A 30 15.53 6.13 -8.26
CA GLN A 30 14.21 6.20 -7.65
C GLN A 30 13.81 4.93 -6.88
N TYR A 31 14.63 3.88 -6.89
CA TYR A 31 14.28 2.58 -6.30
C TYR A 31 13.96 2.71 -4.80
N SER A 32 14.78 3.45 -4.05
CA SER A 32 14.53 3.72 -2.63
C SER A 32 13.26 4.56 -2.44
N TRP A 33 13.00 5.51 -3.33
CA TRP A 33 11.87 6.44 -3.19
C TRP A 33 10.54 5.72 -3.41
N VAL A 34 10.46 4.78 -4.36
CA VAL A 34 9.25 3.97 -4.59
C VAL A 34 8.90 3.16 -3.34
N PHE A 35 9.90 2.54 -2.70
CA PHE A 35 9.68 1.80 -1.46
C PHE A 35 9.23 2.72 -0.31
N THR A 36 9.89 3.87 -0.15
CA THR A 36 9.51 4.86 0.86
C THR A 36 8.08 5.39 0.65
N ALA A 37 7.69 5.69 -0.59
CA ALA A 37 6.34 6.13 -0.93
C ALA A 37 5.29 5.06 -0.61
N TYR A 38 5.57 3.80 -0.91
CA TYR A 38 4.69 2.67 -0.59
C TYR A 38 4.51 2.51 0.93
N MET A 39 5.60 2.58 1.71
CA MET A 39 5.53 2.53 3.17
C MET A 39 4.76 3.72 3.76
N LEU A 40 5.01 4.94 3.28
CA LEU A 40 4.28 6.13 3.71
C LEU A 40 2.79 6.01 3.40
N GLY A 41 2.46 5.63 2.17
CA GLY A 41 1.08 5.45 1.72
C GLY A 41 0.33 4.44 2.57
N SER A 42 0.92 3.26 2.79
CA SER A 42 0.33 2.21 3.65
C SER A 42 0.17 2.65 5.10
N THR A 43 1.16 3.36 5.65
CA THR A 43 1.10 3.87 7.03
C THR A 43 0.01 4.93 7.21
N VAL A 44 -0.17 5.83 6.24
CA VAL A 44 -1.19 6.90 6.29
C VAL A 44 -2.58 6.35 6.02
N THR A 45 -2.73 5.30 5.19
CA THR A 45 -4.05 4.74 4.90
C THR A 45 -4.68 4.01 6.10
N VAL A 46 -3.89 3.37 6.97
CA VAL A 46 -4.42 2.68 8.16
C VAL A 46 -5.28 3.60 9.07
N PRO A 47 -4.78 4.73 9.58
CA PRO A 47 -5.59 5.64 10.38
C PRO A 47 -6.68 6.32 9.57
N LEU A 48 -6.47 6.53 8.26
CA LEU A 48 -7.48 7.09 7.36
C LEU A 48 -8.71 6.17 7.29
N TYR A 49 -8.50 4.86 7.08
CA TYR A 49 -9.57 3.86 7.09
C TYR A 49 -10.21 3.71 8.46
N GLY A 50 -9.43 3.79 9.55
CA GLY A 50 -9.97 3.80 10.91
C GLY A 50 -10.93 4.96 11.14
N LYS A 51 -10.51 6.18 10.79
CA LYS A 51 -11.34 7.39 10.92
C LYS A 51 -12.54 7.38 9.97
N LEU A 52 -12.38 6.90 8.75
CA LEU A 52 -13.49 6.75 7.79
C LEU A 52 -14.51 5.73 8.27
N GLY A 53 -14.07 4.61 8.85
CA GLY A 53 -14.94 3.58 9.43
C GLY A 53 -15.68 4.06 10.68
N ASP A 54 -15.05 4.89 11.50
CA ASP A 54 -15.70 5.54 12.64
C ASP A 54 -16.72 6.59 12.19
N ALA A 55 -16.39 7.40 11.17
CA ALA A 55 -17.25 8.48 10.69
C ALA A 55 -18.44 8.02 9.84
N HIS A 56 -18.26 6.99 8.99
CA HIS A 56 -19.33 6.44 8.13
C HIS A 56 -20.07 5.26 8.77
N GLY A 57 -19.75 4.97 10.04
CA GLY A 57 -20.46 4.00 10.85
C GLY A 57 -20.00 2.57 10.60
N ARG A 58 -19.55 1.92 11.68
CA ARG A 58 -19.83 0.49 11.87
C ARG A 58 -21.35 0.37 11.78
N LYS A 59 -21.85 -0.57 10.96
CA LYS A 59 -23.28 -0.89 10.81
C LYS A 59 -24.06 -0.54 12.10
N PRO A 60 -25.16 0.26 12.03
CA PRO A 60 -26.07 0.30 13.17
C PRO A 60 -26.49 -1.14 13.45
N LEU A 61 -26.36 -1.55 14.72
CA LEU A 61 -26.96 -2.79 15.20
C LEU A 61 -28.47 -2.78 14.91
#